data_AF-A0A8X6TJB8-F1
#
_entry.id   AF-A0A8X6TJB8-F1
#
_cell.length_a   1.000
_cell.length_b   1.000
_cell.length_c   1.000
_cell.angle_alpha   90.00
_cell.angle_beta   90.00
_cell.angle_gamma   90.00
#
_symmetry.space_group_name_H-M   'P 1'
#
loop_
_entity.id
_entity.type
_entity.pdbx_description
1 polymer ?
#
loop_
_entity_poly.entity_id
_entity_poly.type
_entity_poly.pdbx_seq_one_letter_code
_entity_poly.pdbx_strand_id
1 'polypeptide(L)'
;MPRTKSFGKRRCYFIPKQKAEEILDAKTNNASTSKKKIESAAITVSDADFDDRSIVNIIIQMNIISQLLKNIAKCKFCNQLDSLVISEDSGSRRGLSVNLVLQCIYCGQATSTMSSDMTNGFDDINIRLAYGMRCIGKGNSAAKTFCAIMNLPPPPAKFERYNDILLRSLIKVSNESMRNAVENTVKKNNSNRDITAAFDGSWQKRGHTSLNGVVSATCLETGKVLDFECLSKYCFKCKNKNNKDHTCEKNFEGFSGGMESDGILKIFQRSERLSNV
;
A
#
# COMPACT_ATOMS: atom_id res chain seq x y z
N MET A 1 -62.35 9.71 9.79
CA MET A 1 -61.93 9.62 8.37
C MET A 1 -60.42 9.78 8.28
N PRO A 2 -59.65 8.77 7.86
CA PRO A 2 -58.20 8.88 7.74
C PRO A 2 -57.80 9.41 6.35
N ARG A 3 -56.90 10.41 6.33
CA ARG A 3 -56.26 10.93 5.11
C ARG A 3 -55.12 9.98 4.69
N THR A 4 -55.34 9.21 3.63
CA THR A 4 -54.30 8.42 2.96
C THR A 4 -53.31 9.34 2.23
N LYS A 5 -52.03 9.29 2.61
CA LYS A 5 -50.93 9.89 1.86
C LYS A 5 -50.57 8.98 0.68
N SER A 6 -50.77 9.45 -0.55
CA SER A 6 -50.34 8.78 -1.77
C SER A 6 -48.82 8.91 -1.95
N PHE A 7 -48.10 7.79 -1.94
CA PHE A 7 -46.69 7.74 -2.34
C PHE A 7 -46.60 7.83 -3.87
N GLY A 8 -46.02 8.91 -4.39
CA GLY A 8 -45.67 9.03 -5.80
C GLY A 8 -44.58 8.02 -6.16
N LYS A 9 -44.90 7.04 -7.00
CA LYS A 9 -43.92 6.12 -7.60
C LYS A 9 -42.98 6.92 -8.51
N ARG A 10 -41.69 7.01 -8.16
CA ARG A 10 -40.66 7.49 -9.09
C ARG A 10 -40.59 6.51 -10.28
N ARG A 11 -40.96 6.96 -11.47
CA ARG A 11 -40.72 6.23 -12.72
C ARG A 11 -39.23 6.30 -13.05
N CYS A 12 -38.52 5.18 -12.96
CA CYS A 12 -37.23 5.02 -13.63
C CYS A 12 -37.49 4.91 -15.13
N TYR A 13 -37.03 5.89 -15.91
CA TYR A 13 -37.04 5.79 -17.36
C TYR A 13 -35.87 4.93 -17.79
N PHE A 14 -36.18 3.77 -18.37
CA PHE A 14 -35.23 2.95 -19.11
C PHE A 14 -35.10 3.59 -20.50
N ILE A 15 -33.92 4.15 -20.83
CA ILE A 15 -33.60 4.58 -22.19
C ILE A 15 -32.96 3.37 -22.90
N PRO A 16 -33.53 2.85 -24.00
CA PRO A 16 -32.93 1.76 -24.75
C PRO A 16 -31.66 2.23 -25.45
N LYS A 17 -30.56 1.48 -25.30
CA LYS A 17 -29.32 1.67 -26.09
C LYS A 17 -29.63 1.47 -27.57
N GLN A 18 -29.43 2.50 -28.40
CA GLN A 18 -29.27 2.33 -29.85
C GLN A 18 -27.79 2.41 -30.23
N LYS A 19 -27.31 1.26 -30.70
CA LYS A 19 -26.17 0.98 -31.60
C LYS A 19 -25.07 2.04 -31.75
N ALA A 20 -23.94 1.73 -31.13
CA ALA A 20 -22.60 1.95 -31.69
C ALA A 20 -21.68 0.85 -31.16
N GLU A 21 -21.80 -0.35 -31.72
CA GLU A 21 -20.86 -1.46 -31.55
C GLU A 21 -20.32 -1.81 -32.93
N GLU A 22 -19.05 -1.50 -33.16
CA GLU A 22 -18.13 -2.02 -34.18
C GLU A 22 -16.87 -1.15 -34.03
N ILE A 23 -15.71 -1.58 -33.54
CA ILE A 23 -14.92 -2.79 -33.78
C ILE A 23 -13.94 -2.91 -32.58
N LEU A 24 -13.98 -4.01 -31.80
CA LEU A 24 -12.87 -4.65 -31.04
C LEU A 24 -13.30 -5.64 -29.93
N ASP A 25 -14.59 -5.76 -29.59
CA ASP A 25 -15.05 -6.51 -28.39
C ASP A 25 -15.61 -7.94 -28.64
N ALA A 26 -15.06 -8.68 -29.59
CA ALA A 26 -15.58 -10.02 -29.92
C ALA A 26 -15.04 -11.19 -29.06
N LYS A 27 -14.21 -10.97 -28.02
CA LYS A 27 -13.61 -12.08 -27.25
C LYS A 27 -13.75 -12.08 -25.72
N THR A 28 -14.40 -11.13 -25.06
CA THR A 28 -14.43 -11.07 -23.57
C THR A 28 -15.79 -10.81 -22.93
N ASN A 29 -16.90 -11.03 -23.64
CA ASN A 29 -18.23 -10.62 -23.16
C ASN A 29 -18.89 -11.48 -22.06
N ASN A 30 -18.22 -12.51 -21.53
CA ASN A 30 -18.71 -13.29 -20.38
C ASN A 30 -17.79 -13.26 -19.14
N ALA A 31 -16.82 -12.36 -19.08
CA ALA A 31 -15.98 -12.22 -17.89
C ALA A 31 -16.70 -11.39 -16.81
N SER A 32 -16.72 -11.89 -15.56
CA SER A 32 -17.21 -11.11 -14.41
C SER A 32 -16.40 -9.82 -14.25
N THR A 33 -16.99 -8.79 -13.65
CA THR A 33 -16.28 -7.53 -13.35
C THR A 33 -14.98 -7.76 -12.57
N SER A 34 -14.95 -8.79 -11.71
CA SER A 34 -13.74 -9.22 -10.99
C SER A 34 -12.68 -9.82 -11.92
N LYS A 35 -13.07 -10.67 -12.89
CA LYS A 35 -12.16 -11.24 -13.88
C LYS A 35 -11.58 -10.16 -14.80
N LYS A 36 -12.41 -9.22 -15.26
CA LYS A 36 -11.96 -8.06 -16.03
C LYS A 36 -10.97 -7.19 -15.26
N LYS A 37 -11.18 -6.98 -13.95
CA LYS A 37 -10.23 -6.25 -13.08
C LYS A 37 -8.89 -6.96 -12.90
N ILE A 38 -8.90 -8.29 -12.77
CA ILE A 38 -7.68 -9.09 -12.67
C ILE A 38 -6.92 -9.09 -14.01
N GLU A 39 -7.64 -9.24 -15.13
CA GLU A 39 -7.06 -9.19 -16.48
C GLU A 39 -6.55 -7.78 -16.83
N SER A 40 -7.25 -6.71 -16.41
CA SER A 40 -6.75 -5.33 -16.56
C SER A 40 -5.58 -5.02 -15.64
N ALA A 41 -5.51 -5.64 -14.45
CA ALA A 41 -4.36 -5.53 -13.55
C ALA A 41 -3.15 -6.32 -14.10
N ALA A 42 -3.38 -7.34 -14.93
CA ALA A 42 -2.34 -8.05 -15.67
C ALA A 42 -1.80 -7.24 -16.85
N ILE A 43 -2.50 -6.19 -17.30
CA ILE A 43 -2.04 -5.30 -18.37
C ILE A 43 -1.35 -4.08 -17.74
N THR A 44 -0.01 -4.12 -17.81
CA THR A 44 0.93 -3.04 -17.50
C THR A 44 0.94 -2.56 -16.05
N VAL A 45 1.58 -3.36 -15.19
CA VAL A 45 2.70 -2.78 -14.44
C VAL A 45 3.64 -2.27 -15.53
N SER A 46 3.51 -0.99 -15.89
CA SER A 46 4.42 -0.35 -16.82
C SER A 46 5.83 -0.69 -16.38
N ASP A 47 6.64 -1.16 -17.33
CA ASP A 47 8.06 -1.47 -17.22
C ASP A 47 8.77 -0.39 -16.39
N ALA A 48 8.78 -0.56 -15.07
CA ALA A 48 9.99 -0.29 -14.34
C ALA A 48 10.90 -1.41 -14.80
N ASP A 49 12.02 -1.07 -15.43
CA ASP A 49 13.13 -1.98 -15.65
C ASP A 49 13.42 -2.69 -14.32
N PHE A 50 12.75 -3.82 -14.09
CA PHE A 50 13.03 -4.74 -13.02
C PHE A 50 14.29 -5.44 -13.49
N ASP A 51 15.43 -4.79 -13.23
CA ASP A 51 16.73 -5.40 -13.41
C ASP A 51 16.67 -6.82 -12.83
N ASP A 52 16.99 -7.79 -13.69
CA ASP A 52 16.67 -9.21 -13.62
C ASP A 52 17.55 -9.93 -12.57
N ARG A 53 17.43 -9.46 -11.33
CA ARG A 53 17.79 -10.16 -10.10
C ARG A 53 16.74 -9.81 -9.06
N SER A 54 15.57 -10.44 -9.18
CA SER A 54 14.54 -10.31 -8.14
C SER A 54 15.16 -10.59 -6.76
N ILE A 55 15.29 -9.55 -5.94
CA ILE A 55 15.81 -9.66 -4.57
C ILE A 55 14.73 -10.39 -3.77
N VAL A 56 14.81 -11.72 -3.75
CA VAL A 56 13.91 -12.59 -2.98
C VAL A 56 14.44 -12.72 -1.57
N ASN A 57 13.58 -12.46 -0.58
CA ASN A 57 13.90 -12.71 0.82
C ASN A 57 13.48 -14.13 1.19
N ILE A 58 14.43 -14.97 1.59
CA ILE A 58 14.18 -16.34 2.05
C ILE A 58 14.45 -16.41 3.56
N ILE A 59 13.52 -16.99 4.31
CA ILE A 59 13.68 -17.24 5.74
C ILE A 59 14.37 -18.59 5.92
N ILE A 60 15.58 -18.58 6.48
CA ILE A 60 16.40 -19.77 6.69
C ILE A 60 16.94 -19.78 8.13
N GLN A 61 16.95 -20.95 8.77
CA GLN A 61 17.59 -21.11 10.07
C GLN A 61 19.11 -20.99 9.94
N MET A 62 19.73 -20.17 10.80
CA MET A 62 21.18 -19.88 10.75
C MET A 62 22.04 -21.15 10.83
N ASN A 63 21.59 -22.12 11.63
CA ASN A 63 22.30 -23.39 11.86
C ASN A 63 22.45 -24.19 10.56
N ILE A 64 21.43 -24.17 9.69
CA ILE A 64 21.45 -24.87 8.39
C ILE A 64 22.50 -24.24 7.48
N ILE A 65 22.53 -22.90 7.40
CA ILE A 65 23.54 -22.19 6.60
C ILE A 65 24.95 -22.46 7.16
N SER A 66 25.11 -22.44 8.49
CA SER A 66 26.40 -22.74 9.11
C SER A 66 26.87 -24.18 8.82
N GLN A 67 25.96 -25.16 8.79
CA GLN A 67 26.29 -26.54 8.41
C GLN A 67 26.70 -26.65 6.93
N LEU A 68 25.97 -25.98 6.03
CA LEU A 68 26.29 -25.97 4.60
C LEU A 68 27.68 -25.38 4.34
N LEU A 69 28.06 -24.31 5.05
CA LEU A 69 29.38 -23.70 4.92
C LEU A 69 30.51 -24.60 5.43
N LYS A 70 30.33 -25.28 6.56
CA LYS A 70 31.36 -26.16 7.14
C LYS A 70 31.79 -27.26 6.16
N ASN A 71 30.82 -27.85 5.44
CA ASN A 71 31.08 -28.97 4.54
C ASN A 71 31.87 -28.60 3.28
N ILE A 72 31.94 -27.32 2.89
CA ILE A 72 32.49 -26.89 1.59
C ILE A 72 33.63 -25.88 1.77
N ALA A 73 33.53 -25.00 2.76
CA ALA A 73 34.41 -23.85 2.88
C ALA A 73 35.50 -24.06 3.94
N LYS A 74 36.74 -23.80 3.54
CA LYS A 74 37.89 -23.66 4.44
C LYS A 74 38.13 -22.20 4.81
N CYS A 75 38.70 -21.94 5.98
CA CYS A 75 39.10 -20.59 6.35
C CYS A 75 40.19 -20.07 5.42
N LYS A 76 39.99 -18.91 4.79
CA LYS A 76 40.95 -18.31 3.85
C LYS A 76 42.31 -17.94 4.48
N PHE A 77 42.37 -17.81 5.81
CA PHE A 77 43.56 -17.35 6.52
C PHE A 77 44.40 -18.48 7.12
N CYS A 78 43.77 -19.52 7.66
CA CYS A 78 44.46 -20.65 8.30
C CYS A 78 44.27 -22.00 7.58
N ASN A 79 43.51 -22.02 6.48
CA ASN A 79 43.20 -23.21 5.67
C ASN A 79 42.55 -24.38 6.40
N GLN A 80 42.06 -24.20 7.63
CA GLN A 80 41.38 -25.24 8.39
C GLN A 80 39.99 -25.54 7.81
N LEU A 81 39.63 -26.83 7.77
CA LEU A 81 38.28 -27.33 7.48
C LEU A 81 37.37 -27.19 8.70
N ASP A 82 36.06 -27.27 8.50
CA ASP A 82 35.03 -27.16 9.56
C ASP A 82 35.20 -25.95 10.48
N SER A 83 35.84 -24.90 9.97
CA SER A 83 36.37 -23.82 10.80
C SER A 83 35.45 -22.62 10.88
N LEU A 84 34.50 -22.49 9.95
CA LEU A 84 33.65 -21.32 9.80
C LEU A 84 32.31 -21.50 10.55
N VAL A 85 31.95 -20.50 11.34
CA VAL A 85 30.68 -20.42 12.05
C VAL A 85 30.02 -19.09 11.72
N ILE A 86 28.72 -19.13 11.41
CA ILE A 86 27.90 -17.91 11.34
C ILE A 86 27.24 -17.70 12.69
N SER A 87 27.34 -16.49 13.20
CA SER A 87 26.62 -16.01 14.37
C SER A 87 25.99 -14.65 14.07
N GLU A 88 25.13 -14.21 14.98
CA GLU A 88 24.59 -12.86 14.97
C GLU A 88 25.32 -12.01 16.03
N ASP A 89 25.68 -10.78 15.68
CA ASP A 89 25.98 -9.75 16.67
C ASP A 89 24.67 -9.09 17.14
N SER A 90 24.19 -9.52 18.30
CA SER A 90 22.92 -9.03 18.88
C SER A 90 22.94 -7.54 19.23
N GLY A 91 24.11 -6.93 19.42
CA GLY A 91 24.24 -5.53 19.84
C GLY A 91 23.88 -4.53 18.73
N SER A 92 24.00 -4.94 17.47
CA SER A 92 23.75 -4.10 16.29
C SER A 92 22.41 -4.38 15.61
N ARG A 93 21.56 -5.22 16.21
CA ARG A 93 20.24 -5.60 15.68
C ARG A 93 19.31 -4.38 15.51
N ARG A 94 18.69 -4.29 14.33
CA ARG A 94 17.67 -3.30 13.99
C ARG A 94 16.40 -4.01 13.51
N GLY A 95 15.52 -4.37 14.44
CA GLY A 95 14.31 -5.14 14.09
C GLY A 95 14.68 -6.50 13.50
N LEU A 96 14.25 -6.75 12.25
CA LEU A 96 14.58 -7.97 11.50
C LEU A 96 15.95 -7.90 10.79
N SER A 97 16.55 -6.71 10.71
CA SER A 97 17.90 -6.55 10.16
C SER A 97 18.91 -6.89 11.24
N VAL A 98 19.71 -7.93 11.00
CA VAL A 98 20.70 -8.45 11.94
C VAL A 98 22.10 -8.32 11.33
N ASN A 99 23.11 -8.13 12.18
CA ASN A 99 24.50 -8.17 11.73
C ASN A 99 25.00 -9.62 11.77
N LEU A 100 25.24 -10.20 10.60
CA LEU A 100 25.76 -11.55 10.43
C LEU A 100 27.27 -11.52 10.54
N VAL A 101 27.82 -12.33 11.45
CA VAL A 101 29.25 -12.47 11.67
C VAL A 101 29.67 -13.86 11.22
N LEU A 102 30.59 -13.94 10.27
CA LEU A 102 31.24 -15.17 9.86
C LEU A 102 32.63 -15.21 10.48
N GLN A 103 32.87 -16.14 11.41
CA GLN A 103 34.10 -16.24 12.17
C GLN A 103 34.75 -17.61 12.05
N CYS A 104 36.08 -17.62 11.94
CA CYS A 104 36.89 -18.83 12.06
C CYS A 104 37.15 -19.16 13.54
N ILE A 105 36.79 -20.37 13.98
CA ILE A 105 36.99 -20.81 15.38
C ILE A 105 38.47 -21.06 15.73
N TYR A 106 39.34 -21.31 14.76
CA TYR A 106 40.75 -21.63 15.00
C TYR A 106 41.66 -20.40 15.04
N CYS A 107 41.51 -19.47 14.09
CA CYS A 107 42.37 -18.29 13.99
C CYS A 107 41.69 -16.98 14.40
N GLY A 108 40.42 -17.03 14.80
CA GLY A 108 39.65 -15.88 15.29
C GLY A 108 39.26 -14.85 14.23
N GLN A 109 39.78 -14.95 13.00
CA GLN A 109 39.47 -14.03 11.92
C GLN A 109 37.98 -14.04 11.60
N ALA A 110 37.39 -12.84 11.50
CA ALA A 110 35.97 -12.64 11.30
C ALA A 110 35.69 -11.59 10.22
N THR A 111 34.53 -11.72 9.59
CA THR A 111 33.94 -10.69 8.73
C THR A 111 32.46 -10.57 9.08
N SER A 112 31.87 -9.40 8.86
CA SER A 112 30.46 -9.19 9.19
C SER A 112 29.76 -8.31 8.16
N THR A 113 28.46 -8.54 8.00
CA THR A 113 27.59 -7.72 7.15
C THR A 113 26.16 -7.70 7.67
N MET A 114 25.42 -6.64 7.38
CA MET A 114 23.99 -6.59 7.67
C MET A 114 23.21 -7.55 6.77
N SER A 115 22.16 -8.16 7.31
CA SER A 115 21.27 -9.09 6.60
C SER A 115 20.25 -8.42 5.68
N SER A 116 20.30 -7.09 5.55
CA SER A 116 19.40 -6.29 4.73
C SER A 116 20.15 -5.10 4.18
N ASP A 117 19.86 -4.79 2.92
CA ASP A 117 20.22 -3.51 2.32
C ASP A 117 19.47 -2.37 3.00
N MET A 118 20.00 -1.16 2.80
CA MET A 118 19.46 0.06 3.40
C MET A 118 19.05 1.05 2.31
N THR A 119 17.75 1.36 2.27
CA THR A 119 17.20 2.39 1.38
C THR A 119 16.84 3.62 2.21
N ASN A 120 17.40 4.79 1.86
CA ASN A 120 17.13 6.07 2.53
C ASN A 120 17.30 6.05 4.06
N GLY A 121 18.27 5.29 4.57
CA GLY A 121 18.53 5.17 6.01
C GLY A 121 17.63 4.18 6.76
N PHE A 122 16.90 3.33 6.05
CA PHE A 122 16.03 2.30 6.64
C PHE A 122 16.35 0.93 6.05
N ASP A 123 16.40 -0.09 6.90
CA ASP A 123 16.58 -1.47 6.43
C ASP A 123 15.36 -1.92 5.61
N ASP A 124 15.62 -2.39 4.40
CA ASP A 124 14.61 -2.85 3.45
C ASP A 124 13.70 -3.95 4.03
N ILE A 125 14.27 -4.90 4.77
CA ILE A 125 13.49 -5.97 5.39
C ILE A 125 12.44 -5.44 6.38
N ASN A 126 12.76 -4.35 7.09
CA ASN A 126 11.85 -3.73 8.04
C ASN A 126 10.75 -2.93 7.31
N ILE A 127 11.09 -2.26 6.20
CA ILE A 127 10.10 -1.62 5.32
C ILE A 127 9.12 -2.67 4.79
N ARG A 128 9.64 -3.81 4.31
CA ARG A 128 8.83 -4.92 3.77
C ARG A 128 7.91 -5.52 4.82
N LEU A 129 8.39 -5.71 6.06
CA LEU A 129 7.53 -6.16 7.16
C LEU A 129 6.39 -5.16 7.43
N ALA A 130 6.70 -3.87 7.53
CA ALA A 130 5.69 -2.85 7.75
C ALA A 130 4.67 -2.80 6.60
N TYR A 131 5.15 -2.85 5.36
CA TYR A 131 4.32 -2.85 4.17
C TYR A 131 3.41 -4.07 4.10
N GLY A 132 3.97 -5.27 4.27
CA GLY A 132 3.20 -6.52 4.26
C GLY A 132 2.11 -6.55 5.33
N MET A 133 2.44 -6.11 6.54
CA MET A 133 1.45 -5.99 7.63
C MET A 133 0.33 -5.01 7.26
N ARG A 134 0.64 -3.89 6.60
CA ARG A 134 -0.38 -2.93 6.16
C ARG A 134 -1.28 -3.50 5.07
N CYS A 135 -0.74 -4.22 4.09
CA CYS A 135 -1.52 -4.85 3.03
C CYS A 135 -2.58 -5.83 3.55
N ILE A 136 -2.31 -6.49 4.69
CA ILE A 136 -3.27 -7.41 5.33
C ILE A 136 -4.12 -6.74 6.43
N GLY A 137 -4.11 -5.39 6.52
CA GLY A 137 -4.87 -4.64 7.52
C GLY A 137 -4.39 -4.83 8.96
N LYS A 138 -3.10 -5.14 9.15
CA LYS A 138 -2.44 -5.35 10.44
C LYS A 138 -1.40 -4.26 10.72
N GLY A 139 -0.93 -4.22 11.96
CA GLY A 139 0.05 -3.24 12.44
C GLY A 139 1.04 -3.85 13.42
N ASN A 140 1.74 -2.98 14.17
CA ASN A 140 2.85 -3.36 15.04
C ASN A 140 2.54 -4.55 15.98
N SER A 141 1.39 -4.56 16.65
CA SER A 141 1.02 -5.64 17.58
C SER A 141 0.92 -7.01 16.90
N ALA A 142 0.36 -7.05 15.69
CA ALA A 142 0.30 -8.27 14.90
C ALA A 142 1.68 -8.65 14.34
N ALA A 143 2.51 -7.68 13.97
CA ALA A 143 3.89 -7.91 13.55
C ALA A 143 4.71 -8.56 14.67
N LYS A 144 4.59 -8.07 15.91
CA LYS A 144 5.23 -8.67 17.10
C LYS A 144 4.80 -10.12 17.30
N THR A 145 3.49 -10.37 17.22
CA THR A 145 2.91 -11.71 17.37
C THR A 145 3.41 -12.64 16.27
N PHE A 146 3.40 -12.18 15.02
CA PHE A 146 3.90 -12.91 13.86
C PHE A 146 5.38 -13.29 14.03
N CYS A 147 6.24 -12.31 14.35
CA CYS A 147 7.67 -12.57 14.58
C CYS A 147 7.89 -13.58 15.72
N ALA A 148 7.17 -13.45 16.83
CA ALA A 148 7.27 -14.39 17.94
C ALA A 148 6.87 -15.82 17.55
N ILE A 149 5.75 -16.00 16.84
CA ILE A 149 5.27 -17.32 16.39
C ILE A 149 6.26 -17.96 15.40
N MET A 150 6.83 -17.15 14.51
CA MET A 150 7.81 -17.60 13.51
C MET A 150 9.22 -17.78 14.07
N ASN A 151 9.44 -17.53 15.36
CA ASN A 151 10.76 -17.50 16.00
C ASN A 151 11.76 -16.56 15.28
N LEU A 152 11.27 -15.37 14.89
CA LEU A 152 12.05 -14.30 14.27
C LEU A 152 12.42 -13.22 15.31
N PRO A 153 13.45 -12.40 15.03
CA PRO A 153 13.70 -11.19 15.80
C PRO A 153 12.45 -10.30 15.88
N PRO A 154 12.27 -9.54 16.97
CA PRO A 154 11.13 -8.65 17.10
C PRO A 154 11.16 -7.55 16.02
N PRO A 155 10.00 -7.01 15.62
CA PRO A 155 9.94 -5.88 14.71
C PRO A 155 10.71 -4.66 15.27
N PRO A 156 11.08 -3.70 14.41
CA PRO A 156 11.82 -2.52 14.83
C PRO A 156 11.06 -1.74 15.91
N ALA A 157 11.78 -1.27 16.93
CA ALA A 157 11.19 -0.60 18.09
C ALA A 157 10.35 0.63 17.72
N LYS A 158 10.79 1.40 16.70
CA LYS A 158 10.09 2.57 16.17
C LYS A 158 9.30 2.21 14.90
N PHE A 159 8.42 1.23 14.99
CA PHE A 159 7.63 0.70 13.87
C PHE A 159 6.83 1.78 13.14
N GLU A 160 6.34 2.78 13.87
CA GLU A 160 5.53 3.88 13.35
C GLU A 160 6.29 4.71 12.30
N ARG A 161 7.62 4.85 12.43
CA ARG A 161 8.45 5.55 11.43
C ARG A 161 8.36 4.90 10.05
N TYR A 162 8.20 3.59 9.99
CA TYR A 162 8.05 2.87 8.73
C TYR A 162 6.70 3.18 8.07
N ASN A 163 5.64 3.40 8.86
CA ASN A 163 4.37 3.86 8.31
C ASN A 163 4.50 5.25 7.66
N ASP A 164 5.26 6.16 8.26
CA ASP A 164 5.44 7.52 7.72
C ASP A 164 6.20 7.52 6.40
N ILE A 165 7.17 6.62 6.24
CA ILE A 165 7.92 6.46 4.98
C ILE A 165 7.02 5.85 3.92
N LEU A 166 6.30 4.78 4.27
CA LEU A 166 5.35 4.14 3.37
C LEU A 166 4.29 5.14 2.90
N LEU A 167 3.74 5.95 3.81
CA LEU A 167 2.77 6.98 3.47
C LEU A 167 3.35 8.01 2.49
N ARG A 168 4.57 8.51 2.73
CA ARG A 168 5.24 9.46 1.83
C ARG A 168 5.45 8.87 0.44
N SER A 169 5.93 7.62 0.36
CA SER A 169 6.13 6.93 -0.92
C SER A 169 4.81 6.68 -1.63
N LEU A 170 3.77 6.23 -0.91
CA LEU A 170 2.44 5.98 -1.46
C LEU A 170 1.81 7.27 -2.02
N ILE A 171 1.92 8.40 -1.31
CA ILE A 171 1.42 9.70 -1.80
C ILE A 171 2.12 10.09 -3.10
N LYS A 172 3.45 9.91 -3.18
CA LYS A 172 4.21 10.22 -4.40
C LYS A 172 3.72 9.37 -5.57
N VAL A 173 3.69 8.04 -5.39
CA VAL A 173 3.28 7.09 -6.42
C VAL A 173 1.81 7.29 -6.82
N SER A 174 0.91 7.54 -5.87
CA SER A 174 -0.49 7.80 -6.16
C SER A 174 -0.69 9.08 -6.96
N ASN A 175 0.03 10.15 -6.61
CA ASN A 175 -0.07 11.42 -7.34
C ASN A 175 0.45 11.29 -8.77
N GLU A 176 1.56 10.59 -8.98
CA GLU A 176 2.09 10.32 -10.31
C GLU A 176 1.13 9.43 -11.12
N SER A 177 0.60 8.37 -10.52
CA SER A 177 -0.38 7.48 -11.13
C SER A 177 -1.66 8.22 -11.56
N MET A 178 -2.20 9.09 -10.69
CA MET A 178 -3.40 9.87 -10.98
C MET A 178 -3.15 10.94 -12.05
N ARG A 179 -1.99 11.62 -12.04
CA ARG A 179 -1.61 12.54 -13.13
C ARG A 179 -1.55 11.82 -14.48
N ASN A 180 -0.88 10.67 -14.51
CA ASN A 180 -0.82 9.83 -15.71
C ASN A 180 -2.22 9.34 -16.12
N ALA A 181 -3.11 9.05 -15.18
CA ALA A 181 -4.49 8.69 -15.47
C ALA A 181 -5.27 9.83 -16.14
N VAL A 182 -5.14 11.06 -15.63
CA VAL A 182 -5.75 12.27 -16.23
C VAL A 182 -5.20 12.50 -17.63
N GLU A 183 -3.87 12.53 -17.82
CA GLU A 183 -3.25 12.78 -19.12
C GLU A 183 -3.66 11.75 -20.17
N ASN A 184 -3.67 10.47 -19.80
CA ASN A 184 -4.13 9.39 -20.68
C ASN A 184 -5.61 9.53 -21.04
N THR A 185 -6.43 10.01 -20.10
CA THR A 185 -7.86 10.24 -20.34
C THR A 185 -8.05 11.41 -21.31
N VAL A 186 -7.36 12.54 -21.10
CA VAL A 186 -7.42 13.70 -22.01
C VAL A 186 -6.98 13.32 -23.43
N LYS A 187 -5.89 12.55 -23.56
CA LYS A 187 -5.42 12.07 -24.86
C LYS A 187 -6.46 11.20 -25.57
N LYS A 188 -7.14 10.29 -24.85
CA LYS A 188 -8.21 9.46 -25.39
C LYS A 188 -9.46 10.27 -25.75
N ASN A 189 -9.74 11.33 -25.00
CA ASN A 189 -10.85 12.24 -25.25
C ASN A 189 -10.50 13.34 -26.27
N ASN A 190 -9.67 13.04 -27.28
CA ASN A 190 -9.27 13.98 -28.34
C ASN A 190 -8.72 15.33 -27.83
N SER A 191 -7.91 15.30 -26.77
CA SER A 191 -7.39 16.49 -26.06
C SER A 191 -8.44 17.36 -25.35
N ASN A 192 -9.69 16.87 -25.22
CA ASN A 192 -10.72 17.53 -24.43
C ASN A 192 -10.54 17.21 -22.94
N ARG A 193 -10.62 18.25 -22.11
CA ARG A 193 -10.51 18.19 -20.65
C ARG A 193 -11.84 18.03 -19.94
N ASP A 194 -12.96 18.09 -20.67
CA ASP A 194 -14.27 17.75 -20.15
C ASP A 194 -14.38 16.22 -19.99
N ILE A 195 -14.08 15.74 -18.78
CA ILE A 195 -14.01 14.32 -18.44
C ILE A 195 -15.15 13.98 -17.51
N THR A 196 -15.91 12.95 -17.86
CA THR A 196 -16.93 12.41 -16.96
C THR A 196 -16.30 11.48 -15.92
N ALA A 197 -16.58 11.75 -14.65
CA ALA A 197 -16.13 10.95 -13.52
C ALA A 197 -17.32 10.38 -12.73
N ALA A 198 -17.18 9.14 -12.28
CA ALA A 198 -18.02 8.54 -11.24
C ALA A 198 -17.34 8.68 -9.89
N PHE A 199 -18.13 8.97 -8.85
CA PHE A 199 -17.65 9.09 -7.48
C PHE A 199 -18.17 7.91 -6.66
N ASP A 200 -17.31 7.35 -5.81
CA ASP A 200 -17.68 6.27 -4.89
C ASP A 200 -17.01 6.48 -3.53
N GLY A 201 -17.74 6.14 -2.48
CA GLY A 201 -17.31 6.25 -1.09
C GLY A 201 -17.08 4.88 -0.46
N SER A 202 -16.01 4.74 0.31
CA SER A 202 -15.76 3.57 1.14
C SER A 202 -15.50 3.96 2.58
N TRP A 203 -15.91 3.11 3.52
CA TRP A 203 -15.82 3.37 4.94
C TRP A 203 -15.09 2.26 5.67
N GLN A 204 -14.43 2.63 6.77
CA GLN A 204 -13.70 1.66 7.59
C GLN A 204 -14.60 0.56 8.20
N LYS A 205 -15.85 0.88 8.52
CA LYS A 205 -16.82 -0.03 9.15
C LYS A 205 -18.15 0.01 8.39
N ARG A 206 -18.88 -1.10 8.43
CA ARG A 206 -20.28 -1.14 8.00
C ARG A 206 -21.16 -0.36 9.00
N GLY A 207 -22.23 0.24 8.49
CA GLY A 207 -23.15 1.07 9.27
C GLY A 207 -22.72 2.54 9.38
N HIS A 208 -23.58 3.37 9.95
CA HIS A 208 -23.40 4.83 10.01
C HIS A 208 -22.46 5.32 11.13
N THR A 209 -21.54 4.47 11.60
CA THR A 209 -20.66 4.72 12.75
C THR A 209 -19.17 4.80 12.39
N SER A 210 -18.85 4.86 11.11
CA SER A 210 -17.46 4.94 10.64
C SER A 210 -16.79 6.26 11.01
N LEU A 211 -15.57 6.16 11.52
CA LEU A 211 -14.76 7.34 11.86
C LEU A 211 -13.91 7.82 10.69
N ASN A 212 -13.61 6.92 9.75
CA ASN A 212 -12.82 7.18 8.57
C ASN A 212 -13.62 6.79 7.32
N GLY A 213 -13.47 7.58 6.27
CA GLY A 213 -13.99 7.31 4.94
C GLY A 213 -12.97 7.73 3.88
N VAL A 214 -13.10 7.17 2.69
CA VAL A 214 -12.36 7.60 1.50
C VAL A 214 -13.36 7.75 0.37
N VAL A 215 -13.24 8.83 -0.39
CA VAL A 215 -14.02 9.08 -1.59
C VAL A 215 -13.07 9.10 -2.76
N SER A 216 -13.39 8.42 -3.85
CA SER A 216 -12.59 8.44 -5.07
C SER A 216 -13.39 8.94 -6.26
N ALA A 217 -12.72 9.65 -7.15
CA ALA A 217 -13.22 10.00 -8.48
C ALA A 217 -12.58 9.06 -9.50
N THR A 218 -13.39 8.34 -10.26
CA THR A 218 -12.95 7.39 -11.28
C THR A 218 -13.47 7.83 -12.63
N CYS A 219 -12.59 7.94 -13.62
CA CYS A 219 -12.99 8.23 -14.99
C CYS A 219 -13.89 7.13 -15.54
N LEU A 220 -15.03 7.50 -16.13
CA LEU A 220 -15.94 6.52 -16.74
C LEU A 220 -15.35 5.83 -17.97
N GLU A 221 -14.59 6.55 -18.78
CA GLU A 221 -14.05 6.02 -20.04
C GLU A 221 -12.84 5.10 -19.82
N THR A 222 -11.93 5.49 -18.92
CA THR A 222 -10.68 4.74 -18.70
C THR A 222 -10.76 3.78 -17.51
N GLY A 223 -11.74 3.95 -16.62
CA GLY A 223 -11.83 3.21 -15.36
C GLY A 223 -10.70 3.50 -14.37
N LYS A 224 -9.87 4.51 -14.64
CA LYS A 224 -8.74 4.90 -13.77
C LYS A 224 -9.18 5.94 -12.73
N VAL A 225 -8.56 5.89 -11.55
CA VAL A 225 -8.78 6.87 -10.48
C VAL A 225 -8.10 8.19 -10.87
N LEU A 226 -8.86 9.28 -10.81
CA LEU A 226 -8.41 10.64 -11.16
C LEU A 226 -8.02 11.44 -9.90
N ASP A 227 -8.75 11.26 -8.81
CA ASP A 227 -8.48 11.89 -7.51
C ASP A 227 -9.13 11.08 -6.39
N PHE A 228 -8.72 11.33 -5.15
CA PHE A 228 -9.38 10.81 -3.95
C PHE A 228 -9.28 11.79 -2.78
N GLU A 229 -10.16 11.61 -1.79
CA GLU A 229 -10.11 12.35 -0.54
C GLU A 229 -10.33 11.40 0.65
N CYS A 230 -9.40 11.40 1.59
CA CYS A 230 -9.52 10.67 2.85
C CYS A 230 -10.09 11.58 3.93
N LEU A 231 -11.18 11.16 4.56
CA LEU A 231 -11.89 11.92 5.59
C LEU A 231 -11.86 11.19 6.93
N SER A 232 -11.63 11.94 7.99
CA SER A 232 -11.56 11.46 9.36
C SER A 232 -12.30 12.37 10.33
N LYS A 233 -13.12 11.75 11.18
CA LYS A 233 -13.72 12.35 12.40
C LYS A 233 -12.84 12.18 13.63
N TYR A 234 -11.72 11.49 13.49
CA TYR A 234 -10.92 11.00 14.58
C TYR A 234 -9.50 11.50 14.49
N CYS A 235 -9.00 12.03 15.59
CA CYS A 235 -7.57 12.22 15.79
C CYS A 235 -7.17 11.58 17.11
N PHE A 236 -6.17 10.69 17.06
CA PHE A 236 -5.68 9.97 18.23
C PHE A 236 -5.11 10.92 19.28
N LYS A 237 -4.38 11.96 18.83
CA LYS A 237 -3.78 12.97 19.70
C LYS A 237 -4.83 13.83 20.40
N CYS A 238 -5.86 14.31 19.67
CA CYS A 238 -7.00 15.02 20.26
C CYS A 238 -7.70 14.18 21.34
N LYS A 239 -7.96 12.90 21.07
CA LYS A 239 -8.68 12.03 22.01
C LYS A 239 -7.91 11.83 23.31
N ASN A 240 -6.59 11.69 23.24
CA ASN A 240 -5.77 11.41 24.42
C ASN A 240 -5.40 12.66 25.23
N LYS A 241 -5.97 13.85 24.92
CA LYS A 241 -5.71 15.14 25.59
C LYS A 241 -4.22 15.51 25.71
N ASN A 242 -3.36 14.86 24.93
CA ASN A 242 -1.93 15.13 24.93
C ASN A 242 -1.63 16.19 23.89
N ASN A 243 -1.17 17.34 24.39
CA ASN A 243 -0.73 18.52 23.66
C ASN A 243 -1.81 19.18 22.75
N LYS A 244 -2.27 20.38 23.14
CA LYS A 244 -3.15 21.20 22.29
C LYS A 244 -2.44 21.67 21.02
N ASP A 245 -1.12 21.62 21.01
CA ASP A 245 -0.26 22.00 19.89
C ASP A 245 0.15 20.76 19.07
N HIS A 246 -0.78 20.26 18.25
CA HIS A 246 -0.47 19.22 17.28
C HIS A 246 -1.24 19.44 15.97
N THR A 247 -0.69 18.92 14.87
CA THR A 247 -1.41 18.87 13.60
C THR A 247 -2.57 17.88 13.71
N CYS A 248 -3.78 18.41 13.86
CA CYS A 248 -5.00 17.63 13.97
C CYS A 248 -5.27 16.86 12.65
N GLU A 249 -5.48 15.55 12.75
CA GLU A 249 -5.79 14.68 11.61
C GLU A 249 -7.29 14.63 11.30
N LYS A 250 -8.13 15.24 12.15
CA LYS A 250 -9.57 15.35 11.92
C LYS A 250 -9.82 16.43 10.86
N ASN A 251 -10.46 16.06 9.76
CA ASN A 251 -10.76 16.96 8.65
C ASN A 251 -12.25 16.90 8.21
N PHE A 252 -13.10 16.24 8.99
CA PHE A 252 -14.53 16.13 8.75
C PHE A 252 -15.34 16.19 10.04
N GLU A 253 -16.51 16.83 9.98
CA GLU A 253 -17.51 16.88 11.06
C GLU A 253 -18.89 16.47 10.53
N GLY A 254 -19.66 15.75 11.36
CA GLY A 254 -21.01 15.29 11.01
C GLY A 254 -21.16 13.78 10.92
N PHE A 255 -22.23 13.33 10.26
CA PHE A 255 -22.57 11.92 10.13
C PHE A 255 -21.66 11.22 9.12
N SER A 256 -21.39 9.92 9.32
CA SER A 256 -20.51 9.16 8.43
C SER A 256 -20.98 9.16 6.98
N GLY A 257 -22.30 9.17 6.73
CA GLY A 257 -22.84 9.27 5.37
C GLY A 257 -22.56 10.60 4.67
N GLY A 258 -22.35 11.69 5.43
CA GLY A 258 -22.02 13.00 4.86
C GLY A 258 -20.57 13.11 4.35
N MET A 259 -19.71 12.14 4.69
CA MET A 259 -18.32 12.11 4.20
C MET A 259 -18.27 11.99 2.68
N GLU A 260 -19.21 11.25 2.07
CA GLU A 260 -19.24 11.08 0.62
C GLU A 260 -19.42 12.43 -0.07
N SER A 261 -20.46 13.19 0.31
CA SER A 261 -20.73 14.52 -0.25
C SER A 261 -19.60 15.51 0.00
N ASP A 262 -19.00 15.51 1.20
CA ASP A 262 -17.89 16.41 1.54
C ASP A 262 -16.62 16.07 0.76
N GLY A 263 -16.33 14.77 0.59
CA GLY A 263 -15.20 14.30 -0.20
C GLY A 263 -15.34 14.64 -1.68
N ILE A 264 -16.54 14.45 -2.25
CA ILE A 264 -16.84 14.85 -3.64
C ILE A 264 -16.62 16.36 -3.81
N LEU A 265 -17.14 17.18 -2.88
CA LEU A 265 -16.97 18.63 -2.94
C LEU A 265 -15.49 19.02 -2.91
N LYS A 266 -14.69 18.43 -2.03
CA LYS A 266 -13.24 18.70 -1.93
C LYS A 266 -12.48 18.30 -3.20
N ILE A 267 -12.82 17.14 -3.78
CA ILE A 267 -12.25 16.69 -5.06
C ILE A 267 -12.60 17.69 -6.17
N PHE A 268 -13.87 18.10 -6.27
CA PHE A 268 -14.32 19.04 -7.29
C PHE A 268 -13.61 20.40 -7.16
N GLN A 269 -13.55 20.97 -5.96
CA GLN A 269 -12.82 22.21 -5.68
C GLN A 269 -11.31 22.12 -5.96
N ARG A 270 -10.71 20.93 -5.80
CA ARG A 270 -9.31 20.70 -6.18
C ARG A 270 -9.15 20.64 -7.70
N SER A 271 -10.10 20.04 -8.41
CA SER A 271 -10.14 20.03 -9.87
C SER A 271 -10.24 21.43 -10.46
N GLU A 272 -11.13 22.29 -9.95
CA GLU A 272 -11.26 23.69 -10.38
C GLU A 272 -9.93 24.45 -10.22
N ARG A 273 -9.34 24.38 -9.01
CA ARG A 273 -8.06 25.03 -8.71
C ARG A 273 -6.90 24.57 -9.59
N LEU A 274 -6.86 23.28 -9.96
CA LEU A 274 -5.80 22.74 -10.81
C LEU A 274 -6.04 23.00 -12.30
N SER A 275 -7.30 23.19 -12.71
CA SER A 275 -7.68 23.33 -14.13
C SER A 275 -7.86 24.78 -14.58
N ASN A 276 -7.78 25.76 -13.66
CA ASN A 276 -7.94 27.19 -13.95
C ASN A 276 -9.26 27.50 -14.69
N VAL A 277 -10.37 26.90 -14.22
CA VAL A 277 -11.74 27.25 -14.65
C VAL A 277 -12.32 28.25 -13.65
#